data_AF-A0A495L9I8-F1
#
_entry.id   AF-A0A495L9I8-F1
#
_cell.length_a   1.000
_cell.length_b   1.000
_cell.length_c   1.000
_cell.angle_alpha   90.00
_cell.angle_beta   90.00
_cell.angle_gamma   90.00
#
_symmetry.space_group_name_H-M   'P 1'
#
loop_
_entity.id
_entity.type
_entity.pdbx_description
1 polymer ?
#
loop_
_entity_poly.entity_id
_entity_poly.type
_entity_poly.pdbx_seq_one_letter_code
_entity_poly.pdbx_strand_id
1 'polypeptide(L)'
;MSVHTRTYRDGDGERVFGTRRSAFIRNGDTYYLTDLVVYADGLIDCWGLATVDEFARKLRSGRVATEFEEGARASLHGVGSWRFADPRSSTDAESLLGEIRDEIDGLNGRPDSGDRCRAALEAFLDDSSEDRRADLRAAYLAIPRTRRAFVVGDMDNKDRPVRILAAGVGGTLPDGGGPFDERDHAGAPAHFERERQAGARLFGGPVRGERPRTS
;
A
#
# COMPACT_ATOMS: atom_id res chain seq x y z
N MET A 1 0.17 7.64 7.37
CA MET A 1 0.63 6.34 7.91
C MET A 1 -0.50 5.74 8.72
N SER A 2 -1.01 4.58 8.33
CA SER A 2 -1.90 3.79 9.20
C SER A 2 -1.06 3.15 10.29
N VAL A 3 -1.43 3.37 11.56
CA VAL A 3 -0.80 2.69 12.70
C VAL A 3 -1.35 1.28 12.73
N HIS A 4 -0.50 0.28 12.47
CA HIS A 4 -0.88 -1.13 12.60
C HIS A 4 -0.45 -1.60 13.98
N THR A 5 -1.41 -2.09 14.77
CA THR A 5 -1.11 -2.66 16.09
C THR A 5 -0.81 -4.13 15.92
N ARG A 6 0.33 -4.59 16.45
CA ARG A 6 0.71 -6.01 16.39
C ARG A 6 -0.28 -6.88 17.15
N THR A 7 -0.62 -8.03 16.57
CA THR A 7 -1.45 -9.06 17.18
C THR A 7 -0.93 -10.45 16.80
N TYR A 8 -1.53 -11.51 17.33
CA TYR A 8 -1.25 -12.89 16.94
C TYR A 8 -2.49 -13.77 17.12
N ARG A 9 -2.47 -14.94 16.49
CA ARG A 9 -3.39 -16.06 16.74
C ARG A 9 -2.58 -17.33 16.98
N ASP A 10 -3.16 -18.30 17.67
CA ASP A 10 -2.66 -19.67 17.66
C ASP A 10 -3.20 -20.40 16.41
N GLY A 11 -2.33 -21.03 15.64
CA GLY A 11 -2.64 -21.80 14.43
C GLY A 11 -1.74 -23.02 14.36
N ASP A 12 -2.33 -24.21 14.24
CA ASP A 12 -1.61 -25.50 14.20
C ASP A 12 -0.56 -25.69 15.33
N GLY A 13 -0.83 -25.11 16.51
CA GLY A 13 0.06 -25.15 17.67
C GLY A 13 1.17 -24.11 17.68
N GLU A 14 1.23 -23.24 16.67
CA GLU A 14 2.22 -22.16 16.55
C GLU A 14 1.56 -20.77 16.62
N ARG A 15 2.36 -19.77 17.00
CA ARG A 15 1.92 -18.37 16.99
C ARG A 15 2.08 -17.79 15.60
N VAL A 16 0.97 -17.40 14.98
CA VAL A 16 0.96 -16.65 13.73
C VAL A 16 0.79 -15.17 14.05
N PHE A 17 1.83 -14.38 13.77
CA PHE A 17 1.80 -12.94 13.97
C PHE A 17 0.92 -12.23 12.94
N GLY A 18 0.38 -11.09 13.33
CA GLY A 18 -0.54 -10.33 12.50
C GLY A 18 -0.55 -8.82 12.70
N THR A 19 -1.07 -8.20 11.65
CA THR A 19 -1.53 -6.85 11.37
C THR A 19 -2.90 -6.47 11.97
N ARG A 20 -3.13 -5.35 12.65
CA ARG A 20 -4.51 -4.85 12.93
C ARG A 20 -4.72 -3.47 12.34
N ARG A 21 -5.80 -3.30 11.58
CA ARG A 21 -6.20 -2.02 10.96
C ARG A 21 -7.71 -1.84 10.97
N SER A 22 -8.19 -0.60 10.98
CA SER A 22 -9.62 -0.33 10.89
C SER A 22 -10.15 -0.52 9.47
N ALA A 23 -11.37 -1.05 9.35
CA ALA A 23 -12.11 -1.19 8.11
C ALA A 23 -13.61 -1.10 8.38
N PHE A 24 -14.41 -0.90 7.32
CA PHE A 24 -15.85 -1.01 7.40
C PHE A 24 -16.32 -2.35 6.83
N ILE A 25 -17.17 -3.05 7.57
CA ILE A 25 -17.90 -4.22 7.08
C ILE A 25 -19.36 -3.84 6.86
N ARG A 26 -19.86 -4.01 5.64
CA ARG A 26 -21.29 -3.82 5.32
C ARG A 26 -22.04 -5.10 5.67
N ASN A 27 -23.07 -4.96 6.51
CA ASN A 27 -24.01 -6.03 6.81
C ASN A 27 -25.43 -5.46 6.81
N GLY A 28 -26.24 -5.91 5.84
CA GLY A 28 -27.50 -5.23 5.50
C GLY A 28 -27.25 -3.77 5.11
N ASP A 29 -28.07 -2.88 5.66
CA ASP A 29 -28.02 -1.43 5.37
C ASP A 29 -27.11 -0.66 6.35
N THR A 30 -26.25 -1.36 7.09
CA THR A 30 -25.35 -0.75 8.09
C THR A 30 -23.88 -1.07 7.81
N TYR A 31 -23.04 -0.04 7.91
CA TYR A 31 -21.60 -0.12 7.84
C TYR A 31 -21.02 -0.19 9.26
N TYR A 32 -20.33 -1.27 9.58
CA TYR A 32 -19.73 -1.46 10.90
C TYR A 32 -18.25 -1.14 10.84
N LEU A 33 -17.83 -0.07 11.54
CA LEU A 33 -16.43 0.19 11.79
C LEU A 33 -15.91 -0.88 12.73
N THR A 34 -14.95 -1.65 12.26
CA THR A 34 -14.36 -2.77 12.98
C THR A 34 -12.88 -2.87 12.66
N ASP A 35 -12.23 -3.85 13.26
CA ASP A 35 -10.85 -4.14 12.98
C ASP A 35 -10.76 -5.32 12.03
N LEU A 36 -9.98 -5.12 10.98
CA LEU A 36 -9.47 -6.16 10.12
C LEU A 36 -8.12 -6.61 10.67
N VAL A 37 -7.95 -7.93 10.78
CA VAL A 37 -6.69 -8.53 11.22
C VAL A 37 -6.07 -9.31 10.07
N VAL A 38 -4.82 -9.02 9.73
CA VAL A 38 -4.06 -9.71 8.67
C VAL A 38 -3.02 -10.59 9.32
N TYR A 39 -2.93 -11.86 8.96
CA TYR A 39 -1.96 -12.78 9.53
C TYR A 39 -0.86 -13.13 8.52
N ALA A 40 0.32 -13.49 9.03
CA ALA A 40 1.49 -13.83 8.21
C ALA A 40 1.23 -15.01 7.26
N ASP A 41 0.36 -15.94 7.64
CA ASP A 41 -0.05 -17.08 6.82
C ASP A 41 -1.03 -16.73 5.68
N GLY A 42 -1.40 -15.46 5.53
CA GLY A 42 -2.32 -14.99 4.49
C GLY A 42 -3.80 -15.11 4.86
N LEU A 43 -4.13 -15.43 6.12
CA LEU A 43 -5.49 -15.36 6.61
C LEU A 43 -5.84 -13.94 7.10
N ILE A 44 -7.09 -13.56 6.90
CA ILE A 44 -7.60 -12.23 7.20
C ILE A 44 -8.89 -12.38 7.99
N ASP A 45 -8.93 -11.90 9.24
CA ASP A 45 -10.18 -11.81 10.00
C ASP A 45 -10.91 -10.52 9.62
N CYS A 46 -12.09 -10.70 9.02
CA CYS A 46 -12.98 -9.63 8.59
C CYS A 46 -14.44 -10.04 8.85
N TRP A 47 -14.75 -10.25 10.14
CA TRP A 47 -15.94 -10.95 10.63
C TRP A 47 -15.96 -12.40 10.15
N GLY A 48 -14.92 -13.13 10.55
CA GLY A 48 -14.64 -14.49 10.13
C GLY A 48 -13.37 -14.54 9.31
N LEU A 49 -12.62 -15.61 9.54
CA LEU A 49 -11.34 -15.86 8.88
C LEU A 49 -11.55 -16.14 7.40
N ALA A 50 -10.75 -15.49 6.55
CA ALA A 50 -10.83 -15.59 5.11
C ALA A 50 -9.42 -15.64 4.50
N THR A 51 -9.25 -16.44 3.46
CA THR A 51 -8.09 -16.36 2.56
C THR A 51 -8.06 -15.03 1.81
N VAL A 52 -6.90 -14.68 1.22
CA VAL A 52 -6.77 -13.50 0.35
C VAL A 52 -7.81 -13.48 -0.78
N ASP A 53 -8.11 -14.62 -1.39
CA ASP A 53 -9.09 -14.73 -2.47
C ASP A 53 -10.54 -14.51 -1.98
N GLU A 54 -10.87 -15.05 -0.80
CA GLU A 54 -12.16 -14.80 -0.15
C GLU A 54 -12.31 -13.35 0.26
N PHE A 55 -11.25 -12.75 0.79
CA PHE A 55 -11.21 -11.34 1.11
C PHE A 55 -11.41 -10.47 -0.14
N ALA A 56 -10.73 -10.80 -1.24
CA ALA A 56 -10.93 -10.13 -2.53
C ALA A 56 -12.38 -10.27 -3.04
N ARG A 57 -13.04 -11.43 -2.82
CA ARG A 57 -14.47 -11.59 -3.09
C ARG A 57 -15.33 -10.67 -2.23
N LYS A 58 -15.04 -10.56 -0.92
CA LYS A 58 -15.76 -9.67 0.00
C LYS A 58 -15.59 -8.19 -0.35
N LEU A 59 -14.41 -7.78 -0.84
CA LEU A 59 -14.17 -6.44 -1.36
C LEU A 59 -15.02 -6.17 -2.60
N ARG A 60 -14.98 -7.08 -3.60
CA ARG A 60 -15.79 -6.94 -4.83
C ARG A 60 -17.29 -6.91 -4.58
N SER A 61 -17.77 -7.60 -3.54
CA SER A 61 -19.18 -7.58 -3.18
C SER A 61 -19.58 -6.38 -2.33
N GLY A 62 -18.65 -5.47 -1.98
CA GLY A 62 -18.88 -4.35 -1.07
C GLY A 62 -19.12 -4.76 0.39
N ARG A 63 -18.88 -6.04 0.75
CA ARG A 63 -19.01 -6.52 2.13
C ARG A 63 -17.89 -5.99 3.00
N VAL A 64 -16.67 -5.97 2.49
CA VAL A 64 -15.61 -5.09 3.01
C VAL A 64 -15.70 -3.81 2.22
N ALA A 65 -16.13 -2.74 2.87
CA ALA A 65 -16.53 -1.51 2.21
C ALA A 65 -15.36 -0.53 2.07
N THR A 66 -15.09 -0.11 0.84
CA THR A 66 -14.23 1.03 0.50
C THR A 66 -15.01 2.17 -0.13
N GLU A 67 -16.32 2.02 -0.29
CA GLU A 67 -17.26 3.00 -0.82
C GLU A 67 -18.49 3.06 0.11
N PHE A 68 -19.09 4.25 0.22
CA PHE A 68 -20.13 4.54 1.20
C PHE A 68 -21.24 5.36 0.58
N GLU A 69 -22.47 5.01 0.91
CA GLU A 69 -23.66 5.73 0.48
C GLU A 69 -23.96 6.90 1.44
N GLU A 70 -24.29 8.08 0.90
CA GLU A 70 -24.78 9.20 1.69
C GLU A 70 -26.06 8.81 2.43
N GLY A 71 -26.19 9.24 3.69
CA GLY A 71 -27.32 8.91 4.56
C GLY A 71 -27.27 7.49 5.12
N ALA A 72 -26.40 6.60 4.66
CA ALA A 72 -26.32 5.24 5.18
C ALA A 72 -25.88 5.20 6.65
N ARG A 73 -26.35 4.18 7.38
CA ARG A 73 -26.05 4.02 8.80
C ARG A 73 -24.65 3.46 8.99
N ALA A 74 -23.89 4.07 9.88
CA ALA A 74 -22.63 3.56 10.36
C ALA A 74 -22.69 3.27 11.87
N SER A 75 -21.90 2.30 12.33
CA SER A 75 -21.87 1.88 13.72
C SER A 75 -20.46 1.50 14.15
N LEU A 76 -20.08 1.92 15.36
CA LEU A 76 -18.92 1.41 16.08
C LEU A 76 -19.42 0.69 17.33
N HIS A 77 -19.16 -0.61 17.40
CA HIS A 77 -19.68 -1.46 18.48
C HIS A 77 -19.26 -0.95 19.86
N GLY A 78 -20.23 -0.86 20.78
CA GLY A 78 -20.00 -0.38 22.15
C GLY A 78 -19.75 1.13 22.28
N VAL A 79 -19.77 1.89 21.18
CA VAL A 79 -19.52 3.34 21.19
C VAL A 79 -20.73 4.12 20.70
N GLY A 80 -21.29 3.77 19.53
CA GLY A 80 -22.46 4.47 19.00
C GLY A 80 -22.71 4.23 17.51
N SER A 81 -23.74 4.89 16.98
CA SER A 81 -24.11 4.85 15.57
C SER A 81 -24.39 6.25 15.03
N TRP A 82 -24.09 6.48 13.75
CA TRP A 82 -24.29 7.73 13.03
C TRP A 82 -24.75 7.48 11.59
N ARG A 83 -24.96 8.55 10.82
CA ARG A 83 -25.20 8.48 9.37
C ARG A 83 -24.10 9.25 8.64
N PHE A 84 -23.70 8.76 7.48
CA PHE A 84 -22.80 9.50 6.61
C PHE A 84 -23.53 10.71 6.00
N ALA A 85 -22.85 11.87 5.94
CA ALA A 85 -23.39 13.10 5.35
C ALA A 85 -22.73 13.45 4.01
N ASP A 86 -21.41 13.38 3.91
CA ASP A 86 -20.66 13.50 2.64
C ASP A 86 -19.48 12.52 2.72
N PRO A 87 -19.72 11.21 2.54
CA PRO A 87 -18.66 10.24 2.75
C PRO A 87 -17.63 10.31 1.62
N ARG A 88 -16.36 10.39 2.00
CA ARG A 88 -15.22 10.32 1.07
C ARG A 88 -14.33 9.15 1.45
N SER A 89 -13.98 8.36 0.46
CA SER A 89 -12.98 7.31 0.64
C SER A 89 -11.65 7.74 0.07
N SER A 90 -10.59 7.57 0.85
CA SER A 90 -9.22 7.77 0.41
C SER A 90 -8.61 6.51 -0.21
N THR A 91 -9.36 5.41 -0.28
CA THR A 91 -8.91 4.12 -0.79
C THR A 91 -10.01 3.46 -1.64
N ASP A 92 -9.62 2.44 -2.39
CA ASP A 92 -10.50 1.63 -3.21
C ASP A 92 -10.20 0.14 -2.94
N ALA A 93 -11.03 -0.74 -3.49
CA ALA A 93 -10.91 -2.18 -3.26
C ALA A 93 -9.56 -2.74 -3.72
N GLU A 94 -9.03 -2.24 -4.85
CA GLU A 94 -7.75 -2.66 -5.40
C GLU A 94 -6.58 -2.23 -4.51
N SER A 95 -6.56 -0.95 -4.10
CA SER A 95 -5.54 -0.40 -3.22
C SER A 95 -5.56 -1.10 -1.86
N LEU A 96 -6.74 -1.35 -1.28
CA LEU A 96 -6.83 -2.08 -0.02
C LEU A 96 -6.32 -3.51 -0.18
N LEU A 97 -6.69 -4.24 -1.24
CA LEU A 97 -6.18 -5.59 -1.48
C LEU A 97 -4.66 -5.62 -1.65
N GLY A 98 -4.09 -4.67 -2.39
CA GLY A 98 -2.65 -4.54 -2.56
C GLY A 98 -1.94 -4.25 -1.24
N GLU A 99 -2.49 -3.37 -0.40
CA GLU A 99 -1.93 -3.09 0.93
C GLU A 99 -1.94 -4.32 1.84
N ILE A 100 -2.99 -5.15 1.77
CA ILE A 100 -3.07 -6.40 2.54
C ILE A 100 -1.99 -7.39 2.07
N ARG A 101 -1.73 -7.47 0.77
CA ARG A 101 -0.65 -8.30 0.23
C ARG A 101 0.73 -7.81 0.69
N ASP A 102 0.95 -6.51 0.67
CA ASP A 102 2.19 -5.89 1.18
C ASP A 102 2.37 -6.15 2.69
N GLU A 103 1.28 -6.11 3.46
CA GLU A 103 1.29 -6.42 4.89
C GLU A 103 1.66 -7.89 5.16
N ILE A 104 1.15 -8.82 4.35
CA ILE A 104 1.54 -10.24 4.39
C ILE A 104 3.02 -10.40 4.02
N ASP A 105 3.50 -9.74 2.97
CA ASP A 105 4.91 -9.77 2.57
C ASP A 105 5.81 -9.28 3.72
N GLY A 106 5.48 -8.13 4.31
CA GLY A 106 6.22 -7.56 5.45
C GLY A 106 6.21 -8.44 6.70
N LEU A 107 5.08 -9.10 7.01
CA LEU A 107 4.99 -10.06 8.12
C LEU A 107 5.88 -11.29 7.91
N ASN A 108 6.19 -11.64 6.65
CA ASN A 108 7.07 -12.74 6.28
C ASN A 108 8.51 -12.30 5.97
N GLY A 109 8.85 -11.02 6.17
CA GLY A 109 10.17 -10.48 5.84
C GLY A 109 10.49 -10.50 4.33
N ARG A 110 9.46 -10.55 3.47
CA ARG A 110 9.60 -10.46 2.02
C ARG A 110 9.50 -9.00 1.56
N PRO A 111 10.13 -8.61 0.44
CA PRO A 111 9.99 -7.27 -0.13
C PRO A 111 8.53 -6.97 -0.46
N ASP A 112 8.03 -5.79 -0.07
CA ASP A 112 6.70 -5.32 -0.45
C ASP A 112 6.68 -4.68 -1.86
N SER A 113 5.53 -4.18 -2.31
CA SER A 113 5.41 -3.51 -3.62
C SER A 113 6.31 -2.26 -3.75
N GLY A 114 6.51 -1.52 -2.65
CA GLY A 114 7.38 -0.35 -2.61
C GLY A 114 8.86 -0.73 -2.68
N ASP A 115 9.28 -1.76 -1.96
CA ASP A 115 10.63 -2.32 -2.07
C ASP A 115 10.94 -2.74 -3.51
N ARG A 116 10.02 -3.48 -4.13
CA ARG A 116 10.15 -3.91 -5.54
C ARG A 116 10.27 -2.73 -6.50
N CYS A 117 9.50 -1.66 -6.29
CA CYS A 117 9.60 -0.45 -7.10
C CYS A 117 10.92 0.31 -6.89
N ARG A 118 11.42 0.39 -5.65
CA ARG A 118 12.73 1.01 -5.39
C ARG A 118 13.87 0.23 -6.05
N ALA A 119 13.82 -1.10 -6.00
CA ALA A 119 14.79 -1.94 -6.70
C ALA A 119 14.74 -1.74 -8.23
N ALA A 120 13.53 -1.65 -8.81
CA ALA A 120 13.38 -1.36 -10.23
C ALA A 120 13.87 0.05 -10.60
N LEU A 121 13.66 1.03 -9.72
CA LEU A 121 14.18 2.39 -9.87
C LEU A 121 15.71 2.39 -9.86
N GLU A 122 16.34 1.69 -8.92
CA GLU A 122 17.80 1.57 -8.87
C GLU A 122 18.34 0.93 -10.15
N ALA A 123 17.73 -0.15 -10.63
CA ALA A 123 18.14 -0.80 -11.86
C ALA A 123 18.01 0.13 -13.09
N PHE A 124 16.97 0.96 -13.15
CA PHE A 124 16.79 1.94 -14.21
C PHE A 124 17.78 3.11 -14.13
N LEU A 125 18.14 3.54 -12.92
CA LEU A 125 19.16 4.59 -12.73
C LEU A 125 20.56 4.10 -13.12
N ASP A 126 20.83 2.80 -12.98
CA ASP A 126 22.10 2.20 -13.38
C ASP A 126 22.14 1.87 -14.88
N ASP A 127 20.99 1.52 -15.47
CA ASP A 127 20.79 1.29 -16.90
C ASP A 127 19.45 1.89 -17.36
N SER A 128 19.50 3.05 -18.01
CA SER A 128 18.31 3.79 -18.46
C SER A 128 17.72 3.26 -19.78
N SER A 129 17.80 1.95 -20.01
CA SER A 129 17.17 1.30 -21.16
C SER A 129 15.64 1.30 -21.07
N GLU A 130 14.98 1.20 -22.22
CA GLU A 130 13.51 1.18 -22.30
C GLU A 130 12.90 -0.05 -21.61
N ASP A 131 13.59 -1.20 -21.61
CA ASP A 131 13.16 -2.39 -20.88
C ASP A 131 13.17 -2.14 -19.36
N ARG A 132 14.23 -1.51 -18.83
CA ARG A 132 14.30 -1.12 -17.41
C ARG A 132 13.25 -0.09 -17.04
N ARG A 133 12.93 0.83 -17.96
CA ARG A 133 11.85 1.80 -17.77
C ARG A 133 10.50 1.11 -17.69
N ALA A 134 10.26 0.12 -18.55
CA ALA A 134 9.04 -0.68 -18.55
C ALA A 134 8.89 -1.49 -17.24
N ASP A 135 9.98 -2.07 -16.75
CA ASP A 135 10.03 -2.75 -15.45
C ASP A 135 9.69 -1.79 -14.29
N LEU A 136 10.31 -0.60 -14.27
CA LEU A 136 10.02 0.45 -13.30
C LEU A 136 8.55 0.87 -13.36
N ARG A 137 8.02 1.07 -14.57
CA ARG A 137 6.61 1.41 -14.76
C ARG A 137 5.69 0.35 -14.20
N ALA A 138 5.94 -0.93 -14.51
CA ALA A 138 5.15 -2.04 -14.00
C ALA A 138 5.20 -2.12 -12.47
N ALA A 139 6.40 -1.99 -11.89
CA ALA A 139 6.60 -2.02 -10.44
C ALA A 139 5.90 -0.84 -9.74
N TYR A 140 5.98 0.37 -10.29
CA TYR A 140 5.30 1.55 -9.75
C TYR A 140 3.77 1.38 -9.76
N LEU A 141 3.21 0.87 -10.86
CA LEU A 141 1.78 0.65 -10.98
C LEU A 141 1.27 -0.49 -10.08
N ALA A 142 2.14 -1.44 -9.71
CA ALA A 142 1.79 -2.49 -8.76
C ALA A 142 1.66 -1.99 -7.30
N ILE A 143 2.21 -0.81 -6.98
CA ILE A 143 2.03 -0.22 -5.64
C ILE A 143 0.58 0.22 -5.47
N PRO A 144 -0.07 -0.08 -4.32
CA PRO A 144 -1.37 0.47 -3.98
C PRO A 144 -1.40 2.00 -4.16
N ARG A 145 -2.43 2.55 -4.79
CA ARG A 145 -2.49 3.99 -5.13
C ARG A 145 -2.27 4.89 -3.92
N THR A 146 -2.81 4.49 -2.77
CA THR A 146 -2.67 5.13 -1.45
C THR A 146 -1.23 5.16 -0.91
N ARG A 147 -0.34 4.31 -1.42
CA ARG A 147 1.05 4.14 -0.96
C ARG A 147 2.08 4.76 -1.91
N ARG A 148 1.73 4.95 -3.19
CA ARG A 148 2.65 5.48 -4.22
C ARG A 148 3.39 6.74 -3.78
N ALA A 149 2.68 7.74 -3.27
CA ALA A 149 3.25 9.01 -2.81
C ALA A 149 4.36 8.90 -1.74
N PHE A 150 4.48 7.75 -1.07
CA PHE A 150 5.47 7.51 -0.02
C PHE A 150 6.63 6.60 -0.47
N VAL A 151 6.63 6.12 -1.72
CA VAL A 151 7.53 5.05 -2.19
C VAL A 151 9.02 5.36 -2.04
N VAL A 152 9.42 6.64 -2.17
CA VAL A 152 10.82 7.07 -2.02
C VAL A 152 11.11 7.80 -0.70
N GLY A 153 10.09 8.05 0.13
CA GLY A 153 10.25 8.72 1.42
C GLY A 153 10.50 10.24 1.36
N ASP A 154 10.68 10.83 0.17
CA ASP A 154 10.75 12.28 -0.03
C ASP A 154 9.35 12.90 0.14
N MET A 155 9.14 13.73 1.16
CA MET A 155 7.84 14.36 1.42
C MET A 155 7.61 15.65 0.64
N ASP A 156 8.67 16.26 0.11
CA ASP A 156 8.58 17.48 -0.69
C ASP A 156 8.19 17.12 -2.13
N ASN A 157 8.85 16.12 -2.71
CA ASN A 157 8.61 15.69 -4.08
C ASN A 157 7.68 14.47 -4.19
N LYS A 158 7.45 13.73 -3.09
CA LYS A 158 6.63 12.50 -3.07
C LYS A 158 7.13 11.52 -4.13
N ASP A 159 6.23 10.97 -4.91
CA ASP A 159 6.52 10.06 -6.01
C ASP A 159 6.65 10.75 -7.36
N ARG A 160 6.58 12.10 -7.43
CA ARG A 160 6.66 12.83 -8.71
C ARG A 160 7.91 12.46 -9.51
N PRO A 161 9.13 12.37 -8.94
CA PRO A 161 10.31 11.98 -9.69
C PRO A 161 10.22 10.55 -10.24
N VAL A 162 9.64 9.61 -9.47
CA VAL A 162 9.41 8.22 -9.93
C VAL A 162 8.41 8.18 -11.08
N ARG A 163 7.32 8.97 -10.99
CA ARG A 163 6.29 9.05 -12.03
C ARG A 163 6.83 9.53 -13.37
N ILE A 164 7.71 10.53 -13.35
CA ILE A 164 8.36 11.06 -14.55
C ILE A 164 9.17 9.96 -15.25
N LEU A 165 10.02 9.25 -14.49
CA LEU A 165 10.85 8.19 -15.04
C LEU A 165 10.02 7.00 -15.54
N ALA A 166 9.03 6.56 -14.76
CA ALA A 166 8.12 5.47 -15.13
C ALA A 166 7.24 5.79 -16.35
N ALA A 167 6.87 7.06 -16.54
CA ALA A 167 6.13 7.50 -17.71
C ALA A 167 6.99 7.50 -18.98
N GLY A 168 8.24 7.94 -18.87
CA GLY A 168 9.09 8.27 -20.01
C GLY A 168 8.72 9.63 -20.63
N VAL A 169 9.59 10.15 -21.51
CA VAL A 169 9.39 11.45 -22.18
C VAL A 169 8.08 11.46 -22.97
N GLY A 170 7.20 12.43 -22.69
CA GLY A 170 5.89 12.56 -23.33
C GLY A 170 4.89 11.46 -22.95
N GLY A 171 5.26 10.54 -22.05
CA GLY A 171 4.40 9.46 -21.58
C GLY A 171 3.42 9.90 -20.50
N THR A 172 2.43 9.04 -20.23
CA THR A 172 1.40 9.25 -19.20
C THR A 172 1.29 8.07 -18.26
N LEU A 173 0.64 8.26 -17.10
CA LEU A 173 0.27 7.21 -16.16
C LEU A 173 -1.26 7.14 -16.01
N PRO A 174 -1.83 5.97 -15.65
CA PRO A 174 -3.28 5.77 -15.57
C PRO A 174 -3.98 6.67 -14.54
N ASP A 175 -3.29 7.08 -13.48
CA ASP A 175 -3.87 7.80 -12.34
C ASP A 175 -3.90 9.32 -12.51
N GLY A 176 -3.77 9.79 -13.76
CA GLY A 176 -3.86 11.19 -14.14
C GLY A 176 -2.53 11.94 -14.18
N GLY A 177 -2.63 13.25 -14.45
CA GLY A 177 -1.52 14.10 -14.87
C GLY A 177 -1.39 14.13 -16.39
N GLY A 178 -1.14 15.31 -16.95
CA GLY A 178 -0.78 15.44 -18.36
C GLY A 178 0.56 14.76 -18.65
N PRO A 179 0.97 14.65 -19.93
CA PRO A 179 2.29 14.14 -20.27
C PRO A 179 3.37 14.95 -19.57
N PHE A 180 4.40 14.27 -19.07
CA PHE A 180 5.59 14.95 -18.55
C PHE A 180 6.42 15.47 -19.72
N ASP A 181 6.82 16.74 -19.66
CA ASP A 181 7.62 17.36 -20.70
C ASP A 181 9.10 16.95 -20.60
N GLU A 182 9.91 17.34 -21.61
CA GLU A 182 11.35 17.04 -21.63
C GLU A 182 12.10 17.66 -20.45
N ARG A 183 11.62 18.80 -19.93
CA ARG A 183 12.24 19.52 -18.81
C ARG A 183 12.03 18.76 -17.50
N ASP A 184 10.84 18.23 -17.29
CA ASP A 184 10.51 17.33 -16.18
C ASP A 184 11.42 16.10 -16.22
N HIS A 185 11.58 15.49 -17.39
CA HIS A 185 12.38 14.27 -17.56
C HIS A 185 13.89 14.50 -17.35
N ALA A 186 14.43 15.63 -17.81
CA ALA A 186 15.85 15.96 -17.62
C ALA A 186 16.23 16.15 -16.13
N GLY A 187 15.29 16.60 -15.30
CA GLY A 187 15.55 16.87 -13.88
C GLY A 187 15.45 15.65 -12.95
N ALA A 188 14.71 14.62 -13.35
CA ALA A 188 14.39 13.48 -12.49
C ALA A 188 15.59 12.56 -12.16
N PRO A 189 16.45 12.16 -13.12
CA PRO A 189 17.66 11.38 -12.80
C PRO A 189 18.59 12.14 -11.86
N ALA A 190 18.82 13.43 -12.13
CA ALA A 190 19.67 14.30 -11.32
C ALA A 190 19.16 14.47 -9.88
N HIS A 191 17.84 14.39 -9.65
CA HIS A 191 17.28 14.36 -8.30
C HIS A 191 17.76 13.13 -7.53
N PHE A 192 17.65 11.93 -8.11
CA PHE A 192 18.06 10.70 -7.45
C PHE A 192 19.60 10.55 -7.34
N GLU A 193 20.37 11.09 -8.27
CA GLU A 193 21.82 11.18 -8.14
C GLU A 193 22.24 12.05 -6.95
N ARG A 194 21.56 13.19 -6.72
CA ARG A 194 21.80 14.04 -5.54
C ARG A 194 21.46 13.31 -4.25
N GLU A 195 20.34 12.61 -4.20
CA GLU A 195 19.95 11.78 -3.04
C GLU A 195 20.98 10.68 -2.76
N ARG A 196 21.45 9.97 -3.80
CA ARG A 196 22.54 8.97 -3.70
C ARG A 196 23.82 9.58 -3.12
N GLN A 197 24.23 10.75 -3.60
CA GLN A 197 25.43 11.46 -3.12
C GLN A 197 25.28 11.99 -1.69
N ALA A 198 24.08 12.39 -1.29
CA ALA A 198 23.78 12.83 0.08
C ALA A 198 23.74 11.67 1.09
N GLY A 199 23.91 10.42 0.64
CA GLY A 199 23.80 9.23 1.49
C GLY A 199 22.38 8.97 1.97
N ALA A 200 21.38 9.63 1.37
CA ALA A 200 19.99 9.30 1.58
C ALA A 200 19.76 7.92 0.97
N ARG A 201 19.59 6.89 1.82
CA ARG A 201 19.05 5.63 1.34
C ARG A 201 17.67 5.95 0.77
N LEU A 202 17.41 5.57 -0.48
CA LEU A 202 16.03 5.43 -0.97
C LEU A 202 15.34 4.52 0.06
N PHE A 203 14.50 5.09 0.91
CA PHE A 203 14.24 4.52 2.23
C PHE A 203 13.77 3.06 2.15
N GLY A 204 14.61 2.15 2.62
CA GLY A 204 14.35 0.74 2.89
C GLY A 204 15.17 0.34 4.12
N GLY A 205 14.76 0.83 5.30
CA GLY A 205 15.29 0.36 6.57
C GLY A 205 14.52 -0.90 7.00
N PRO A 206 15.17 -1.84 7.72
CA PRO A 206 14.53 -3.10 8.09
C PRO A 206 13.25 -2.84 8.88
N VAL A 207 12.25 -3.70 8.68
CA VAL A 207 11.11 -3.85 9.59
C VAL A 207 11.69 -3.92 11.01
N ARG A 208 11.43 -2.91 11.85
CA ARG A 208 11.87 -2.91 13.25
C ARG A 208 11.24 -4.12 13.95
N GLY A 209 11.95 -5.24 14.00
CA GLY A 209 11.42 -6.52 14.45
C GLY A 209 12.43 -7.46 15.11
N GLU A 210 13.72 -7.33 14.84
CA GLU A 210 14.74 -8.14 15.52
C GLU A 210 15.51 -7.29 16.52
N ARG A 211 15.20 -7.48 17.81
CA ARG A 211 16.22 -7.28 18.84
C ARG A 211 17.20 -8.45 18.73
N PRO A 212 18.52 -8.21 18.75
CA PRO A 212 19.48 -9.30 18.83
C PRO A 212 19.21 -10.08 20.11
N ARG A 213 19.06 -11.41 19.99
CA ARG A 213 19.14 -12.31 21.13
C ARG A 213 20.56 -12.24 21.66
N THR A 214 20.78 -11.45 22.70
CA THR A 214 21.95 -11.64 23.55
C THR A 214 21.67 -12.85 24.42
N SER A 215 22.52 -13.85 24.22
CA SER A 215 22.78 -15.02 25.08
C SER A 215 22.80 -14.68 26.57
#